data_AF-A0A2N5C949-F1
#
_entry.id   AF-A0A2N5C949-F1
#
_cell.length_a   1.000
_cell.length_b   1.000
_cell.length_c   1.000
_cell.angle_alpha   90.00
_cell.angle_beta   90.00
_cell.angle_gamma   90.00
#
_symmetry.space_group_name_H-M   'P 1'
#
loop_
_entity.id
_entity.type
_entity.pdbx_description
1 polymer ?
#
loop_
_entity_poly.entity_id
_entity_poly.type
_entity_poly.pdbx_seq_one_letter_code
_entity_poly.pdbx_strand_id
1 'polypeptide(L)'
;MTTKTYTKRENAKRAAIAAGVPAEVVQITVHKNGDEVRFGWKTKEAPVNGPHKGAQGATSTPAATATRSRPVAAPAAAQREERNGVKRPRAGGLCAQVWDWLDAHPTATVKEVKAAAPAQGWNENNVSCEFYAWRKFSAPVKGVAA
;
A
#
# COMPACT_ATOMS: atom_id res chain seq x y z
N MET A 1 -24.93 -16.35 7.93
CA MET A 1 -23.77 -15.63 7.37
C MET A 1 -22.52 -16.18 8.04
N THR A 2 -21.61 -16.82 7.30
CA THR A 2 -20.44 -17.50 7.85
C THR A 2 -19.40 -16.46 8.27
N THR A 3 -19.15 -16.30 9.57
CA THR A 3 -18.16 -15.36 10.10
C THR A 3 -16.76 -15.79 9.63
N LYS A 4 -16.20 -15.08 8.64
CA LYS A 4 -14.85 -15.36 8.11
C LYS A 4 -13.80 -15.00 9.16
N THR A 5 -13.22 -16.01 9.78
CA THR A 5 -12.10 -15.87 10.71
C THR A 5 -10.77 -16.20 10.02
N TYR A 6 -9.67 -15.71 10.56
CA TYR A 6 -8.33 -15.79 9.99
C TYR A 6 -7.31 -16.27 11.05
N THR A 7 -6.24 -16.93 10.64
CA THR A 7 -5.18 -17.40 11.58
C THR A 7 -4.30 -16.25 12.06
N LYS A 8 -4.26 -15.13 11.34
CA LYS A 8 -3.46 -13.94 11.67
C LYS A 8 -4.33 -12.69 11.73
N ARG A 9 -4.09 -11.86 12.74
CA ARG A 9 -4.71 -10.53 12.94
C ARG A 9 -4.55 -9.63 11.70
N GLU A 10 -3.37 -9.65 11.09
CA GLU A 10 -3.07 -8.85 9.89
C GLU A 10 -3.92 -9.28 8.70
N ASN A 11 -4.17 -10.58 8.55
CA ASN A 11 -5.01 -11.09 7.47
C ASN A 11 -6.47 -10.64 7.66
N ALA A 12 -6.97 -10.65 8.91
CA ALA A 12 -8.27 -10.08 9.22
C ALA A 12 -8.36 -8.57 8.91
N LYS A 13 -7.31 -7.79 9.23
CA LYS A 13 -7.24 -6.36 8.86
C LYS A 13 -7.24 -6.14 7.35
N ARG A 14 -6.40 -6.89 6.62
CA ARG A 14 -6.33 -6.79 5.15
C ARG A 14 -7.63 -7.19 4.48
N ALA A 15 -8.32 -8.20 5.01
CA ALA A 15 -9.64 -8.60 4.53
C ALA A 15 -10.70 -7.51 4.74
N ALA A 16 -10.66 -6.79 5.86
CA ALA A 16 -11.55 -5.67 6.11
C ALA A 16 -11.30 -4.50 5.14
N ILE A 17 -10.03 -4.17 4.89
CA ILE A 17 -9.64 -3.14 3.91
C ILE A 17 -10.04 -3.55 2.50
N ALA A 18 -9.86 -4.83 2.13
CA ALA A 18 -10.30 -5.38 0.85
C ALA A 18 -11.84 -5.38 0.70
N ALA A 19 -12.56 -5.43 1.81
CA ALA A 19 -14.02 -5.26 1.85
C ALA A 19 -14.46 -3.78 1.84
N GLY A 20 -13.53 -2.83 1.67
CA GLY A 20 -13.82 -1.40 1.60
C GLY A 20 -13.96 -0.72 2.96
N VAL A 21 -13.58 -1.39 4.05
CA VAL A 21 -13.67 -0.84 5.40
C VAL A 21 -12.35 -0.16 5.77
N PRO A 22 -12.34 1.17 6.04
CA PRO A 22 -11.11 1.88 6.37
C PRO A 22 -10.56 1.41 7.72
N ALA A 23 -9.24 1.26 7.84
CA ALA A 23 -8.58 0.66 9.00
C ALA A 23 -8.93 1.34 10.35
N GLU A 24 -9.38 2.58 10.31
CA GLU A 24 -9.83 3.39 11.45
C GLU A 24 -11.13 2.89 12.07
N VAL A 25 -12.00 2.28 11.27
CA VAL A 25 -13.28 1.69 11.72
C VAL A 25 -13.25 0.16 11.73
N VAL A 26 -12.12 -0.44 11.35
CA VAL A 26 -11.91 -1.90 11.44
C VAL A 26 -11.59 -2.28 12.88
N GLN A 27 -12.52 -2.98 13.52
CA GLN A 27 -12.29 -3.60 14.82
C GLN A 27 -11.97 -5.09 14.64
N ILE A 28 -10.77 -5.50 15.05
CA ILE A 28 -10.36 -6.90 15.02
C ILE A 28 -10.91 -7.63 16.24
N THR A 29 -11.66 -8.70 16.00
CA THR A 29 -12.16 -9.60 17.03
C THR A 29 -11.21 -10.78 17.18
N VAL A 30 -11.01 -11.25 18.40
CA VAL A 30 -10.21 -12.45 18.70
C VAL A 30 -11.18 -13.50 19.22
N HIS A 31 -11.22 -14.64 18.53
CA HIS A 31 -11.98 -15.83 18.89
C HIS A 31 -10.98 -16.85 19.42
N LYS A 32 -11.13 -17.25 20.67
CA LYS A 32 -10.31 -18.31 21.29
C LYS A 32 -11.16 -19.56 21.39
N ASN A 33 -10.70 -20.67 20.85
CA ASN A 33 -11.36 -21.97 20.94
C ASN A 33 -10.33 -23.02 21.34
N GLY A 34 -10.23 -23.30 22.64
CA GLY A 34 -9.12 -24.09 23.21
C GLY A 34 -7.76 -23.42 22.91
N ASP A 35 -6.84 -24.19 22.33
CA ASP A 35 -5.52 -23.72 21.89
C ASP A 35 -5.54 -22.94 20.56
N GLU A 36 -6.66 -22.92 19.83
CA GLU A 36 -6.76 -22.22 18.55
C GLU A 36 -7.22 -20.76 18.71
N VAL A 37 -6.37 -19.83 18.29
CA VAL A 37 -6.68 -18.40 18.24
C VAL A 37 -6.99 -17.98 16.81
N ARG A 38 -8.21 -17.50 16.59
CA ARG A 38 -8.73 -17.06 15.30
C ARG A 38 -9.09 -15.58 15.38
N PHE A 39 -8.83 -14.84 14.31
CA PHE A 39 -9.04 -13.40 14.23
C PHE A 39 -10.16 -13.10 13.25
N GLY A 40 -11.23 -12.45 13.70
CA GLY A 40 -12.26 -11.88 12.84
C GLY A 40 -12.07 -10.39 12.70
N TRP A 41 -12.89 -9.77 11.85
CA TRP A 41 -13.00 -8.33 11.79
C TRP A 41 -14.48 -7.93 11.77
N LYS A 42 -14.79 -6.81 12.41
CA LYS A 42 -16.10 -6.16 12.35
C LYS A 42 -15.91 -4.66 12.10
N THR A 43 -16.87 -4.07 11.40
CA THR A 43 -16.93 -2.61 11.24
C THR A 43 -17.50 -2.01 12.52
N LYS A 44 -16.81 -1.02 13.08
CA LYS A 44 -17.34 -0.18 14.14
C LYS A 44 -18.15 0.93 13.45
N GLU A 45 -19.47 0.78 13.40
CA GLU A 45 -20.36 1.79 12.80
C GLU A 45 -20.17 3.13 13.50
N ALA A 46 -19.74 4.14 12.74
CA ALA A 46 -19.93 5.55 13.05
C ALA A 46 -20.86 6.14 11.97
N PRO A 47 -21.85 6.98 12.32
CA PRO A 47 -22.96 7.27 11.44
C PRO A 47 -22.57 8.35 10.42
N VAL A 48 -22.78 8.08 9.14
CA VAL A 48 -23.29 9.11 8.22
C VAL A 48 -23.99 8.44 7.04
N ASN A 49 -25.29 8.74 6.93
CA ASN A 49 -26.17 8.79 5.75
C ASN A 49 -25.59 8.20 4.44
N GLY A 50 -26.17 7.24 3.72
CA GLY A 50 -27.57 6.87 3.52
C GLY A 50 -27.63 5.85 2.36
N PRO A 51 -28.82 5.43 1.88
CA PRO A 51 -29.04 4.13 1.25
C PRO A 51 -28.84 4.12 -0.27
N HIS A 52 -28.25 3.05 -0.81
CA HIS A 52 -28.73 2.46 -2.07
C HIS A 52 -28.58 0.94 -2.03
N LYS A 53 -29.75 0.30 -2.03
CA LYS A 53 -29.99 -1.13 -2.15
C LYS A 53 -29.90 -1.52 -3.63
N GLY A 54 -29.22 -2.63 -3.93
CA GLY A 54 -29.27 -3.32 -5.23
C GLY A 54 -28.15 -2.89 -6.18
N ALA A 55 -27.58 -3.74 -7.02
CA ALA A 55 -27.98 -5.07 -7.45
C ALA A 55 -26.74 -5.88 -7.86
N GLN A 56 -26.89 -7.21 -7.88
CA GLN A 56 -25.94 -8.14 -8.47
C GLN A 56 -25.67 -7.81 -9.95
N GLY A 57 -24.47 -8.12 -10.44
CA GLY A 57 -24.29 -8.40 -11.87
C GLY A 57 -23.01 -7.86 -12.48
N ALA A 58 -22.12 -8.79 -12.82
CA ALA A 58 -21.42 -8.88 -14.10
C ALA A 58 -20.42 -7.79 -14.53
N THR A 59 -19.18 -8.29 -14.70
CA THR A 59 -18.31 -8.11 -15.88
C THR A 59 -17.59 -6.78 -16.13
N SER A 60 -16.29 -6.96 -16.39
CA SER A 60 -15.43 -6.20 -17.30
C SER A 60 -14.77 -4.90 -16.81
N THR A 61 -13.47 -5.02 -16.49
CA THR A 61 -12.41 -4.12 -16.99
C THR A 61 -12.70 -3.77 -18.46
N PRO A 62 -12.54 -2.53 -18.98
CA PRO A 62 -11.25 -1.83 -18.93
C PRO A 62 -11.25 -0.27 -18.92
N ALA A 63 -10.02 0.24 -18.75
CA ALA A 63 -9.45 1.49 -19.28
C ALA A 63 -9.90 2.87 -18.74
N ALA A 64 -8.92 3.52 -18.12
CA ALA A 64 -8.58 4.96 -18.11
C ALA A 64 -9.51 5.97 -18.80
N THR A 65 -9.91 7.04 -18.10
CA THR A 65 -9.42 8.41 -18.36
C THR A 65 -9.84 9.37 -17.23
N ALA A 66 -9.09 10.47 -17.12
CA ALA A 66 -9.08 11.44 -16.03
C ALA A 66 -10.40 12.20 -15.81
N THR A 67 -10.66 12.60 -14.56
CA THR A 67 -11.33 13.88 -14.30
C THR A 67 -10.66 14.59 -13.12
N ARG A 68 -10.11 15.75 -13.47
CA ARG A 68 -9.51 16.79 -12.64
C ARG A 68 -10.46 17.22 -11.52
N SER A 69 -9.97 17.31 -10.29
CA SER A 69 -10.55 18.18 -9.26
C SER A 69 -9.44 18.85 -8.47
N ARG A 70 -9.51 20.18 -8.48
CA ARG A 70 -8.53 21.17 -7.98
C ARG A 70 -8.49 21.16 -6.43
N PRO A 71 -7.32 21.40 -5.81
CA PRO A 71 -7.04 20.98 -4.44
C PRO A 71 -7.43 22.05 -3.40
N VAL A 72 -7.88 21.59 -2.22
CA VAL A 72 -7.92 22.41 -1.01
C VAL A 72 -6.52 22.39 -0.40
N ALA A 73 -5.96 23.58 -0.19
CA ALA A 73 -4.59 23.81 0.22
C ALA A 73 -4.28 23.22 1.61
N ALA A 74 -3.52 22.13 1.64
CA ALA A 74 -2.69 21.73 2.76
C ALA A 74 -1.29 22.37 2.58
N PRO A 75 -0.57 22.73 3.66
CA PRO A 75 0.69 23.45 3.58
C PRO A 75 1.65 22.69 2.65
N ALA A 76 2.28 23.42 1.74
CA ALA A 76 3.07 22.91 0.61
C ALA A 76 4.06 21.84 1.07
N ALA A 77 3.61 20.58 1.10
CA ALA A 77 4.49 19.43 1.12
C ALA A 77 5.25 19.55 -0.19
N ALA A 78 6.53 19.89 -0.09
CA ALA A 78 7.46 20.00 -1.22
C ALA A 78 7.06 18.99 -2.30
N GLN A 79 6.76 19.47 -3.51
CA GLN A 79 6.28 18.63 -4.60
C GLN A 79 7.28 17.50 -4.78
N ARG A 80 6.93 16.31 -4.29
CA ARG A 80 7.82 15.16 -4.37
C ARG A 80 7.89 14.77 -5.82
N GLU A 81 9.12 14.67 -6.31
CA GLU A 81 9.44 14.32 -7.68
C GLU A 81 8.66 13.07 -8.09
N GLU A 82 7.99 13.18 -9.23
CA GLU A 82 7.31 12.07 -9.89
C GLU A 82 7.95 11.86 -11.25
N ARG A 83 8.43 10.64 -11.49
CA ARG A 83 9.04 10.24 -12.75
C ARG A 83 8.52 8.88 -13.15
N ASN A 84 8.26 8.70 -14.44
CA ASN A 84 7.74 7.46 -14.99
C ASN A 84 6.47 6.95 -14.27
N GLY A 85 5.64 7.87 -13.75
CA GLY A 85 4.44 7.56 -12.97
C GLY A 85 4.72 6.93 -11.61
N VAL A 86 5.94 7.10 -11.07
CA VAL A 86 6.31 6.72 -9.71
C VAL A 86 6.67 7.99 -8.94
N LYS A 87 6.07 8.16 -7.77
CA LYS A 87 6.33 9.29 -6.88
C LYS A 87 7.36 8.92 -5.82
N ARG A 88 8.35 9.78 -5.61
CA ARG A 88 9.38 9.58 -4.59
C ARG A 88 8.76 9.51 -3.18
N PRO A 89 9.18 8.56 -2.32
CA PRO A 89 8.65 8.41 -0.96
C PRO A 89 8.91 9.66 -0.11
N ARG A 90 8.17 9.80 0.99
CA ARG A 90 8.36 10.93 1.92
C ARG A 90 9.71 10.77 2.61
N ALA A 91 10.53 11.83 2.59
CA ALA A 91 11.75 11.90 3.40
C ALA A 91 11.45 11.61 4.88
N GLY A 92 12.39 10.94 5.55
CA GLY A 92 12.29 10.58 6.97
C GLY A 92 11.58 9.25 7.27
N GLY A 93 11.06 8.55 6.27
CA GLY A 93 10.51 7.19 6.44
C GLY A 93 11.48 6.09 6.01
N LEU A 94 11.25 4.86 6.45
CA LEU A 94 12.07 3.68 6.07
C LEU A 94 12.13 3.49 4.54
N CYS A 95 11.02 3.68 3.81
CA CYS A 95 11.03 3.62 2.34
C CYS A 95 11.97 4.64 1.71
N ALA A 96 12.04 5.86 2.26
CA ALA A 96 12.98 6.87 1.77
C ALA A 96 14.44 6.51 2.07
N GLN A 97 14.72 5.81 3.17
CA GLN A 97 16.07 5.31 3.45
C GLN A 97 16.47 4.21 2.45
N VAL A 98 15.55 3.31 2.07
CA VAL A 98 15.83 2.32 1.01
C VAL A 98 16.15 3.02 -0.31
N TRP A 99 15.39 4.06 -0.67
CA TRP A 99 15.63 4.82 -1.90
C TRP A 99 16.94 5.62 -1.87
N ASP A 100 17.27 6.23 -0.73
CA ASP A 100 18.54 6.93 -0.53
C ASP A 100 19.73 5.99 -0.71
N TRP A 101 19.64 4.78 -0.14
CA TRP A 101 20.65 3.75 -0.33
C TRP A 101 20.74 3.31 -1.80
N LEU A 102 19.61 3.16 -2.51
CA LEU A 102 19.62 2.79 -3.92
C LEU A 102 20.14 3.91 -4.84
N ASP A 103 19.90 5.18 -4.51
CA ASP A 103 20.49 6.30 -5.23
C ASP A 103 22.01 6.37 -5.04
N ALA A 104 22.52 5.99 -3.87
CA ALA A 104 23.95 5.82 -3.62
C ALA A 104 24.55 4.56 -4.29
N HIS A 105 23.72 3.55 -4.58
CA HIS A 105 24.12 2.27 -5.18
C HIS A 105 23.27 1.95 -6.43
N PRO A 106 23.36 2.73 -7.51
CA PRO A 106 22.43 2.64 -8.63
C PRO A 106 22.52 1.33 -9.43
N THR A 107 23.62 0.61 -9.30
CA THR A 107 23.85 -0.70 -9.93
C THR A 107 23.49 -1.87 -9.02
N ALA A 108 23.07 -1.62 -7.78
CA ALA A 108 22.74 -2.68 -6.83
C ALA A 108 21.61 -3.57 -7.36
N THR A 109 21.74 -4.85 -7.06
CA THR A 109 20.72 -5.85 -7.31
C THR A 109 19.74 -5.92 -6.13
N VAL A 110 18.57 -6.50 -6.37
CA VAL A 110 17.58 -6.74 -5.31
C VAL A 110 18.14 -7.61 -4.16
N LYS A 111 19.12 -8.47 -4.44
CA LYS A 111 19.78 -9.31 -3.44
C LYS A 111 20.67 -8.47 -2.51
N GLU A 112 21.39 -7.49 -3.05
CA GLU A 112 22.30 -6.63 -2.29
C GLU A 112 21.54 -5.68 -1.36
N VAL A 113 20.47 -5.05 -1.83
CA VAL A 113 19.65 -4.19 -0.96
C VAL A 113 18.93 -4.99 0.13
N LYS A 114 18.56 -6.25 -0.14
CA LYS A 114 18.02 -7.16 0.89
C LYS A 114 19.08 -7.56 1.92
N ALA A 115 20.32 -7.79 1.50
CA ALA A 115 21.41 -8.08 2.41
C ALA A 115 21.72 -6.88 3.34
N ALA A 116 21.50 -5.65 2.87
CA ALA A 116 21.63 -4.44 3.69
C ALA A 116 20.44 -4.21 4.66
N ALA A 117 19.27 -4.81 4.39
CA ALA A 117 18.04 -4.60 5.16
C ALA A 117 18.15 -4.87 6.68
N PRO A 118 18.70 -6.00 7.16
CA PRO A 118 18.75 -6.29 8.60
C PRO A 118 19.62 -5.30 9.39
N ALA A 119 20.70 -4.81 8.79
CA ALA A 119 21.58 -3.81 9.42
C ALA A 119 20.89 -2.45 9.61
N GLN A 120 19.90 -2.15 8.77
CA GLN A 120 19.17 -0.89 8.73
C GLN A 120 17.76 -1.00 9.36
N GLY A 121 17.37 -2.18 9.84
CA GLY A 121 16.03 -2.44 10.38
C GLY A 121 14.91 -2.38 9.32
N TRP A 122 15.23 -2.61 8.04
CA TRP A 122 14.25 -2.59 6.96
C TRP A 122 13.53 -3.93 6.82
N ASN A 123 12.26 -3.87 6.44
CA ASN A 123 11.49 -5.06 6.10
C ASN A 123 11.84 -5.54 4.67
N GLU A 124 12.31 -6.77 4.51
CA GLU A 124 12.74 -7.33 3.21
C GLU A 124 11.64 -7.35 2.13
N ASN A 125 10.38 -7.55 2.53
CA ASN A 125 9.26 -7.51 1.61
C ASN A 125 9.03 -6.08 1.11
N ASN A 126 9.15 -5.09 2.01
CA ASN A 126 9.10 -3.68 1.64
C ASN A 126 10.27 -3.30 0.71
N VAL A 127 11.49 -3.70 1.05
CA VAL A 127 12.70 -3.46 0.24
C VAL A 127 12.53 -3.96 -1.19
N SER A 128 11.90 -5.12 -1.38
CA SER A 128 11.60 -5.66 -2.71
C SER A 128 10.69 -4.72 -3.51
N CYS A 129 9.59 -4.24 -2.91
CA CYS A 129 8.66 -3.33 -3.56
C CYS A 129 9.32 -1.98 -3.89
N GLU A 130 10.04 -1.41 -2.94
CA GLU A 130 10.75 -0.14 -3.11
C GLU A 130 11.83 -0.24 -4.19
N PHE A 131 12.57 -1.35 -4.27
CA PHE A 131 13.58 -1.59 -5.31
C PHE A 131 12.99 -1.50 -6.73
N TYR A 132 11.86 -2.16 -6.99
CA TYR A 132 11.24 -2.13 -8.31
C TYR A 132 10.60 -0.77 -8.62
N ALA A 133 10.02 -0.11 -7.62
CA ALA A 133 9.50 1.25 -7.77
C ALA A 133 10.63 2.24 -8.10
N TRP A 134 11.76 2.15 -7.38
CA TRP A 134 12.96 2.93 -7.62
C TRP A 134 13.54 2.64 -9.01
N ARG A 135 13.66 1.37 -9.43
CA ARG A 135 14.15 1.05 -10.80
C ARG A 135 13.28 1.66 -11.89
N LYS A 136 11.95 1.68 -11.70
CA LYS A 136 11.03 2.33 -12.63
C LYS A 136 11.17 3.85 -12.60
N PHE A 137 11.32 4.45 -11.43
CA PHE A 137 11.58 5.88 -11.25
C PHE A 137 12.89 6.31 -11.92
N SER A 138 13.95 5.52 -11.74
CA SER A 138 15.32 5.75 -12.22
C SER A 138 15.54 5.37 -13.68
N ALA A 139 14.62 4.60 -14.27
CA ALA A 139 14.73 4.20 -15.67
C ALA A 139 14.71 5.43 -16.61
N PRO A 140 15.50 5.42 -17.69
CA PRO A 140 15.35 6.40 -18.75
C PRO A 140 13.95 6.29 -19.35
N VAL A 141 13.33 7.44 -19.65
CA VAL A 141 12.04 7.47 -20.33
C VAL A 141 12.23 6.81 -21.70
N LYS A 142 11.55 5.69 -21.96
CA LYS A 142 11.53 5.09 -23.30
C LYS A 142 10.91 6.10 -24.25
N GLY A 143 11.73 6.76 -25.08
CA GLY A 143 11.21 7.70 -26.06
C GLY A 143 12.13 8.83 -26.54
N VAL A 144 13.36 8.96 -26.05
CA VAL A 144 14.36 9.84 -26.68
C VAL A 144 15.64 9.05 -26.92
N ALA A 145 15.71 8.43 -28.10
CA ALA A 145 17.00 8.19 -28.74
C ALA A 145 17.43 9.53 -29.34
N ALA A 146 18.61 10.01 -28.95
CA ALA A 146 19.32 11.06 -29.69
C ALA A 146 20.06 10.41 -30.87
#